data_AF-A0AAV0XXP1-F1
#
_entry.id   AF-A0AAV0XXP1-F1
#
_cell.length_a   1.000
_cell.length_b   1.000
_cell.length_c   1.000
_cell.angle_alpha   90.00
_cell.angle_beta   90.00
_cell.angle_gamma   90.00
#
_symmetry.space_group_name_H-M   'P 1'
#
loop_
_entity.id
_entity.type
_entity.pdbx_description
1 polymer ?
#
loop_
_entity_poly.entity_id
_entity_poly.type
_entity_poly.pdbx_seq_one_letter_code
_entity_poly.pdbx_strand_id
1 'polypeptide(L)'
;MKNIPPCLKNVVDEAIKIVNFIKSRPLKSRLFKILCNDLGSIHSTLIFHTEIRWLSRGKVLTRLMVLRAEVSSFLMDHNVTLAETMNDMTWLSQLSYVADIFNKMNELSLSLDGRTLTIFDASSRVCALKRKIDYWSECISKR
;
A
#
# COMPACT_ATOMS: atom_id res chain seq x y z
N MET A 1 12.72 8.33 0.21
CA MET A 1 11.54 9.05 0.73
C MET A 1 11.96 9.72 2.03
N LYS A 2 12.53 10.93 1.95
CA LYS A 2 13.33 11.52 3.03
C LYS A 2 12.49 12.22 4.12
N ASN A 3 11.18 12.45 3.88
CA ASN A 3 10.33 13.28 4.75
C ASN A 3 8.97 12.61 5.09
N ILE A 4 8.94 11.30 5.38
CA ILE A 4 7.71 10.68 5.94
C ILE A 4 7.68 10.96 7.44
N PRO A 5 6.53 11.40 8.01
CA PRO A 5 6.34 11.43 9.45
C PRO A 5 6.72 10.08 10.10
N PRO A 6 7.43 10.06 11.24
CA PRO A 6 7.87 8.81 11.87
C PRO A 6 6.75 7.80 12.11
N CYS A 7 5.56 8.26 12.52
CA CYS A 7 4.39 7.42 12.72
C CYS A 7 3.98 6.67 11.44
N LEU A 8 3.87 7.37 10.31
CA LEU A 8 3.51 6.76 9.03
C LEU A 8 4.61 5.85 8.49
N LYS A 9 5.87 6.17 8.77
CA LYS A 9 6.99 5.29 8.41
C LYS A 9 6.90 3.95 9.15
N ASN A 10 6.59 3.98 10.44
CA ASN A 10 6.44 2.76 11.25
C ASN A 10 5.31 1.86 10.70
N VAL A 11 4.17 2.45 10.33
CA VAL A 11 3.05 1.74 9.70
C VAL A 11 3.48 1.05 8.41
N VAL A 12 4.22 1.74 7.54
CA VAL A 12 4.74 1.16 6.30
C VAL A 12 5.70 0.01 6.58
N ASP A 13 6.61 0.17 7.55
CA ASP A 13 7.59 -0.86 7.87
C ASP A 13 6.93 -2.09 8.52
N GLU A 14 5.89 -1.92 9.34
CA GLU A 14 5.07 -3.02 9.88
C GLU A 14 4.26 -3.73 8.82
N ALA A 15 3.62 -3.01 7.90
CA ALA A 15 2.92 -3.60 6.77
C ALA A 15 3.87 -4.46 5.90
N ILE A 16 5.11 -3.98 5.69
CA ILE A 16 6.15 -4.74 5.00
C ILE A 16 6.53 -5.99 5.80
N LYS A 17 6.65 -5.92 7.14
CA LYS A 17 6.91 -7.10 7.98
C LYS A 17 5.81 -8.15 7.85
N ILE A 18 4.53 -7.75 7.83
CA ILE A 18 3.39 -8.65 7.64
C ILE A 18 3.48 -9.36 6.28
N VAL A 19 3.67 -8.59 5.20
CA VAL A 19 3.79 -9.15 3.84
C VAL A 19 4.98 -10.10 3.75
N ASN A 20 6.13 -9.72 4.30
CA ASN A 20 7.32 -10.55 4.33
C ASN A 20 7.10 -11.82 5.17
N PHE A 21 6.38 -11.76 6.29
CA PHE A 21 6.09 -12.94 7.10
C PHE A 21 5.35 -14.01 6.29
N ILE A 22 4.31 -13.62 5.54
CA ILE A 22 3.53 -14.52 4.70
C ILE A 22 4.34 -14.99 3.48
N LYS A 23 5.11 -14.08 2.87
CA LYS A 23 5.87 -14.35 1.64
C LYS A 23 7.23 -15.03 1.85
N SER A 24 7.76 -15.03 3.08
CA SER A 24 9.11 -15.52 3.42
C SER A 24 9.31 -17.01 3.16
N ARG A 25 8.25 -17.81 3.26
CA ARG A 25 8.30 -19.27 3.07
C ARG A 25 7.34 -19.70 1.97
N PRO A 26 7.77 -20.56 1.01
CA PRO A 26 6.91 -21.05 -0.06
C PRO A 26 5.62 -21.71 0.45
N LEU A 27 5.71 -22.48 1.54
CA LEU A 27 4.54 -23.12 2.15
C LEU A 27 3.52 -22.10 2.65
N LYS A 28 3.95 -21.06 3.37
CA LYS A 28 3.07 -19.98 3.86
C LYS A 28 2.38 -19.25 2.71
N SER A 29 3.14 -18.94 1.65
CA SER A 29 2.58 -18.32 0.45
C SER A 29 1.54 -19.21 -0.23
N ARG A 30 1.76 -20.52 -0.29
CA ARG A 30 0.81 -21.47 -0.86
C ARG A 30 -0.45 -21.61 -0.02
N LEU A 31 -0.31 -21.73 1.30
CA LEU A 31 -1.45 -21.80 2.23
C LEU A 31 -2.28 -20.53 2.19
N PHE A 32 -1.64 -19.35 2.21
CA PHE A 32 -2.34 -18.09 2.06
C PHE A 32 -3.11 -18.00 0.73
N LYS A 33 -2.51 -18.47 -0.37
CA LYS A 33 -3.19 -18.51 -1.66
C LYS A 33 -4.43 -19.41 -1.66
N ILE A 34 -4.36 -20.56 -1.01
CA ILE A 34 -5.50 -21.47 -0.85
C ILE A 34 -6.61 -20.77 -0.06
N LEU A 35 -6.26 -20.16 1.08
CA LEU A 35 -7.21 -19.40 1.91
C LEU A 35 -7.93 -18.29 1.10
N CYS A 36 -7.18 -17.49 0.34
CA CYS A 36 -7.80 -16.45 -0.50
C CYS A 36 -8.74 -17.01 -1.57
N ASN A 37 -8.41 -18.17 -2.14
CA ASN A 37 -9.28 -18.81 -3.13
C ASN A 37 -10.56 -19.34 -2.47
N ASP A 38 -10.45 -19.96 -1.30
CA ASP A 38 -11.58 -20.52 -0.56
C ASP A 38 -12.55 -19.43 -0.10
N LEU A 39 -12.03 -18.25 0.23
CA LEU A 39 -12.82 -17.07 0.60
C LEU A 39 -13.32 -16.25 -0.60
N GLY A 40 -13.02 -16.67 -1.85
CA GLY A 40 -13.49 -16.00 -3.05
C GLY A 40 -12.87 -14.61 -3.28
N SER A 41 -11.66 -14.37 -2.76
CA SER A 41 -11.00 -13.07 -2.84
C SER A 41 -10.67 -12.66 -4.28
N ILE A 42 -10.79 -11.37 -4.59
CA ILE A 42 -10.41 -10.78 -5.90
C ILE A 42 -8.93 -11.03 -6.22
N HIS A 43 -8.11 -11.18 -5.18
CA HIS A 43 -6.68 -11.43 -5.29
C HIS A 43 -6.29 -12.64 -4.47
N SER A 44 -5.54 -13.57 -5.09
CA SER A 44 -5.12 -14.80 -4.41
C SER A 44 -3.70 -14.73 -3.82
N THR A 45 -2.99 -13.61 -3.99
CA THR A 45 -1.59 -13.47 -3.54
C THR A 45 -1.25 -12.03 -3.19
N LEU A 46 -0.41 -11.87 -2.16
CA LEU A 46 0.30 -10.62 -1.87
C LEU A 46 1.44 -10.39 -2.87
N ILE A 47 1.70 -9.11 -3.15
CA ILE A 47 2.79 -8.69 -4.04
C ILE A 47 4.10 -8.76 -3.26
N PHE A 48 5.11 -9.44 -3.82
CA PHE A 48 6.47 -9.42 -3.27
C PHE A 48 7.20 -8.17 -3.76
N HIS A 49 8.03 -7.57 -2.91
CA HIS A 49 8.74 -6.34 -3.27
C HIS A 49 9.89 -6.63 -4.24
N THR A 50 9.70 -6.33 -5.53
CA THR A 50 10.79 -6.32 -6.52
C THR A 50 10.67 -5.09 -7.42
N GLU A 51 11.47 -4.08 -7.05
CA GLU A 51 11.97 -2.92 -7.82
C GLU A 51 11.06 -1.70 -8.11
N ILE A 52 11.73 -0.53 -8.11
CA ILE A 52 11.33 0.85 -7.72
C ILE A 52 10.69 0.94 -6.33
N ARG A 53 11.57 1.17 -5.34
CA ARG A 53 11.35 1.04 -3.88
C ARG A 53 10.12 1.73 -3.30
N TRP A 54 9.55 2.75 -3.94
CA TRP A 54 8.36 3.44 -3.43
C TRP A 54 7.09 3.14 -4.24
N LEU A 55 7.21 2.94 -5.56
CA LEU A 55 6.08 2.54 -6.42
C LEU A 55 5.58 1.15 -6.05
N SER A 56 6.51 0.20 -5.87
CA SER A 56 6.17 -1.16 -5.43
C SER A 56 5.53 -1.16 -4.05
N ARG A 57 6.01 -0.30 -3.13
CA ARG A 57 5.42 -0.15 -1.79
C ARG A 57 3.94 0.24 -1.89
N GLY A 58 3.57 1.21 -2.73
CA GLY A 58 2.16 1.62 -2.88
C GLY A 58 1.24 0.48 -3.24
N LYS A 59 1.64 -0.30 -4.25
CA LYS A 59 0.90 -1.48 -4.70
C LYS A 59 0.81 -2.56 -3.61
N VAL A 60 1.90 -2.76 -2.85
CA VAL A 60 1.93 -3.71 -1.73
C VAL A 60 0.95 -3.29 -0.63
N LEU A 61 0.96 -2.02 -0.19
CA LEU A 61 0.05 -1.55 0.86
C LEU A 61 -1.41 -1.63 0.41
N THR A 62 -1.69 -1.24 -0.84
CA THR A 62 -3.04 -1.35 -1.42
C THR A 62 -3.51 -2.80 -1.46
N ARG A 63 -2.66 -3.72 -1.91
CA ARG A 63 -2.97 -5.15 -1.94
C ARG A 63 -3.20 -5.71 -0.54
N LEU A 64 -2.41 -5.28 0.44
CA LEU A 64 -2.56 -5.67 1.83
C LEU A 64 -3.91 -5.20 2.40
N MET A 65 -4.33 -3.96 2.08
CA MET A 65 -5.64 -3.44 2.50
C MET A 65 -6.81 -4.19 1.87
N VAL A 66 -6.71 -4.53 0.57
CA VAL A 66 -7.74 -5.33 -0.12
C VAL A 66 -7.85 -6.73 0.48
N LEU A 67 -6.73 -7.33 0.88
CA LEU A 67 -6.69 -8.67 1.47
C LEU A 67 -6.67 -8.66 3.00
N ARG A 68 -7.18 -7.59 3.62
CA ARG A 68 -7.09 -7.40 5.07
C ARG A 68 -7.73 -8.55 5.83
N ALA A 69 -8.90 -9.03 5.39
CA ALA A 69 -9.66 -10.07 6.10
C ALA A 69 -8.91 -11.41 6.05
N GLU A 70 -8.42 -11.78 4.87
CA GLU A 70 -7.66 -12.99 4.62
C GLU A 70 -6.32 -12.96 5.35
N VAL A 71 -5.63 -11.81 5.34
CA VAL A 71 -4.38 -11.63 6.09
C VAL A 71 -4.63 -11.72 7.59
N SER A 72 -5.69 -11.10 8.11
CA SER A 72 -6.03 -11.19 9.53
C SER A 72 -6.32 -12.64 9.94
N SER A 73 -7.16 -13.34 9.18
CA SER A 73 -7.47 -14.76 9.42
C SER A 73 -6.22 -15.64 9.36
N PHE A 74 -5.38 -15.47 8.34
CA PHE A 74 -4.14 -16.22 8.22
C PHE A 74 -3.18 -15.97 9.40
N LEU A 75 -3.08 -14.73 9.87
CA LEU A 75 -2.18 -14.37 10.97
C LEU A 75 -2.68 -14.89 12.31
N MET A 76 -4.00 -14.99 12.54
CA MET A 76 -4.53 -15.57 13.79
C MET A 76 -3.96 -16.97 14.06
N ASP A 77 -3.78 -17.78 13.01
CA ASP A 77 -3.25 -19.15 13.13
C ASP A 77 -1.71 -19.23 13.19
N HIS A 78 -1.00 -18.16 12.82
CA HIS A 78 0.45 -18.23 12.57
C HIS A 78 1.29 -17.21 13.37
N ASN A 79 0.71 -16.07 13.73
CA ASN A 79 1.34 -14.99 14.49
C ASN A 79 0.28 -14.00 15.02
N VAL A 80 -0.20 -14.25 16.24
CA VAL A 80 -1.26 -13.46 16.90
C VAL A 80 -0.86 -11.99 17.06
N THR A 81 0.40 -11.70 17.39
CA THR A 81 0.87 -10.32 17.57
C THR A 81 0.76 -9.49 16.29
N LEU A 82 1.04 -10.08 15.12
CA LEU A 82 0.81 -9.40 13.84
C LEU A 82 -0.68 -9.32 13.48
N ALA A 83 -1.50 -10.27 13.94
CA ALA A 83 -2.95 -10.24 13.75
C ALA A 83 -3.59 -9.08 14.53
N GLU A 84 -3.12 -8.79 15.74
CA GLU A 84 -3.59 -7.65 16.55
C GLU A 84 -3.42 -6.31 15.83
N THR A 85 -2.30 -6.13 15.10
CA THR A 85 -2.07 -4.95 14.26
C THR A 85 -3.16 -4.76 13.19
N MET A 86 -3.72 -5.85 12.66
CA MET A 86 -4.79 -5.83 11.64
C MET A 86 -6.17 -5.46 12.21
N ASN A 87 -6.27 -5.30 13.53
CA ASN A 87 -7.45 -4.87 14.26
C ASN A 87 -7.34 -3.42 14.80
N ASP A 88 -6.15 -2.81 14.77
CA ASP A 88 -5.95 -1.42 15.20
C ASP A 88 -6.47 -0.45 14.12
N MET A 89 -7.62 0.17 14.41
CA MET A 89 -8.28 1.13 13.52
C MET A 89 -7.45 2.37 13.22
N THR A 90 -6.59 2.80 14.15
CA THR A 90 -5.68 3.94 13.93
C THR A 90 -4.62 3.56 12.93
N TRP A 91 -3.99 2.39 13.13
CA TRP A 91 -2.99 1.86 12.22
C TRP A 91 -3.56 1.65 10.81
N LEU A 92 -4.76 1.08 10.71
CA LEU A 92 -5.44 0.85 9.43
C LEU A 92 -5.78 2.15 8.69
N SER A 93 -6.21 3.18 9.42
CA SER A 93 -6.49 4.49 8.84
C SER A 93 -5.21 5.12 8.31
N GLN A 94 -4.10 5.02 9.05
CA GLN A 94 -2.78 5.48 8.62
C GLN A 94 -2.26 4.69 7.41
N LEU A 95 -2.46 3.36 7.41
CA LEU A 95 -2.07 2.49 6.30
C LEU A 95 -2.83 2.84 5.03
N SER A 96 -4.16 3.00 5.12
CA SER A 96 -5.01 3.41 4.00
C SER A 96 -4.57 4.77 3.44
N TYR A 97 -4.35 5.75 4.33
CA TYR A 97 -3.88 7.07 3.94
C TYR A 97 -2.56 6.99 3.15
N VAL A 98 -1.56 6.25 3.64
CA VAL A 98 -0.29 6.12 2.94
C VAL A 98 -0.44 5.35 1.62
N ALA A 99 -1.29 4.31 1.59
CA ALA A 99 -1.59 3.58 0.36
C ALA A 99 -2.20 4.47 -0.72
N ASP A 100 -3.17 5.32 -0.37
CA ASP A 100 -3.82 6.25 -1.29
C ASP A 100 -2.85 7.28 -1.85
N ILE A 101 -2.00 7.87 -0.99
CA ILE A 101 -0.95 8.81 -1.43
C ILE A 101 0.05 8.11 -2.36
N PHE A 102 0.46 6.88 -2.05
CA PHE A 102 1.39 6.13 -2.90
C PHE A 102 0.76 5.74 -4.24
N ASN A 103 -0.52 5.38 -4.26
CA ASN A 103 -1.25 5.13 -5.49
C ASN A 103 -1.30 6.37 -6.35
N LYS A 104 -1.58 7.54 -5.76
CA LYS A 104 -1.64 8.79 -6.52
C LYS A 104 -0.30 9.18 -7.15
N MET A 105 0.79 8.98 -6.40
CA MET A 105 2.12 9.18 -6.93
C MET A 105 2.47 8.14 -8.01
N ASN A 106 2.03 6.89 -7.86
CA ASN A 106 2.23 5.85 -8.87
C ASN A 106 1.47 6.13 -10.17
N GLU A 107 0.23 6.62 -10.09
CA GLU A 107 -0.52 7.11 -11.26
C GLU A 107 0.25 8.21 -11.99
N LEU A 108 0.78 9.20 -11.25
CA LEU A 108 1.59 10.25 -11.85
C LEU A 108 2.82 9.67 -12.55
N SER A 109 3.59 8.81 -11.88
CA SER A 109 4.79 8.18 -12.46
C SER A 109 4.48 7.39 -13.73
N LEU A 110 3.42 6.57 -13.72
CA LEU A 110 2.98 5.84 -14.91
C LEU A 110 2.56 6.79 -16.03
N SER A 111 1.91 7.89 -15.69
CA SER A 111 1.54 8.90 -16.67
C SER A 111 2.79 9.54 -17.30
N LEU A 112 3.88 9.70 -16.55
CA LEU A 112 5.13 10.33 -17.03
C LEU A 112 6.01 9.39 -17.85
N ASP A 113 5.83 8.07 -17.73
CA ASP A 113 6.62 7.04 -18.42
C ASP A 113 6.23 6.84 -19.91
N GLY A 114 5.44 7.75 -20.47
CA GLY A 114 4.98 7.68 -21.87
C GLY A 114 6.07 8.10 -22.87
N ARG A 115 6.34 7.27 -23.88
CA ARG A 115 7.38 7.51 -24.90
C ARG A 115 7.17 8.77 -25.77
N THR A 116 6.00 9.39 -25.70
CA THR A 116 5.61 10.58 -26.50
C THR A 116 5.38 11.82 -25.64
N LEU A 117 5.83 11.83 -24.38
CA LEU A 117 5.52 12.90 -23.43
C LEU A 117 6.46 14.10 -23.61
N THR A 118 5.90 15.30 -23.78
CA THR A 118 6.71 16.53 -23.81
C THR A 118 7.04 17.01 -22.40
N ILE A 119 8.07 17.86 -22.28
CA ILE A 119 8.40 18.53 -21.01
C ILE A 119 7.22 19.38 -20.51
N PHE A 120 6.46 20.01 -21.42
CA PHE A 120 5.26 20.77 -21.09
C PHE A 120 4.17 19.88 -20.50
N ASP A 121 3.93 18.69 -21.09
CA ASP A 121 2.99 17.71 -20.56
C ASP A 121 3.40 17.20 -19.17
N ALA A 122 4.68 16.88 -18.99
CA ALA A 122 5.21 16.45 -17.70
C ALA A 122 4.99 17.52 -16.62
N SER A 123 5.38 18.76 -16.93
CA SER A 123 5.21 19.92 -16.04
C SER A 123 3.75 20.12 -15.67
N SER A 124 2.85 20.09 -16.66
CA SER A 124 1.40 20.21 -16.45
C SER A 124 0.85 19.15 -15.49
N ARG A 125 1.24 17.88 -15.68
CA ARG A 125 0.78 16.76 -14.83
C ARG A 125 1.29 16.87 -13.39
N VAL A 126 2.55 17.26 -13.20
CA VAL A 126 3.11 17.51 -11.87
C VAL A 126 2.38 18.69 -11.19
N CYS A 127 2.16 19.79 -11.90
CA CYS A 127 1.43 20.95 -11.39
C CYS A 127 -0.03 20.61 -11.03
N ALA A 128 -0.70 19.80 -11.84
CA ALA A 128 -2.04 19.33 -11.56
C ALA A 128 -2.10 18.47 -10.28
N LEU A 129 -1.12 17.60 -10.05
CA LEU A 129 -1.05 16.84 -8.80
C LEU A 129 -0.81 17.75 -7.59
N LYS A 130 0.10 18.71 -7.68
CA LYS A 130 0.36 19.69 -6.60
C LYS A 130 -0.92 20.42 -6.20
N ARG A 131 -1.63 21.00 -7.18
CA ARG A 131 -2.91 21.69 -6.94
C ARG A 131 -3.96 20.80 -6.26
N LYS A 132 -4.03 19.51 -6.62
CA LYS A 132 -4.93 18.56 -5.97
C LYS A 132 -4.56 18.32 -4.50
N ILE A 133 -3.26 18.18 -4.21
CA ILE A 133 -2.76 18.03 -2.84
C ILE A 133 -3.09 19.27 -2.00
N ASP A 134 -2.82 20.46 -2.55
CA ASP A 134 -3.13 21.73 -1.89
C ASP A 134 -4.63 21.83 -1.57
N TYR A 135 -5.48 21.51 -2.56
CA TYR A 135 -6.94 21.49 -2.38
C TYR A 135 -7.40 20.49 -1.31
N TRP A 136 -6.84 19.28 -1.27
CA TRP A 136 -7.16 18.31 -0.22
C TRP A 136 -6.73 18.80 1.16
N SER A 137 -5.56 19.42 1.26
CA SER A 137 -5.08 20.02 2.51
C SER A 137 -6.02 21.11 3.00
N GLU A 138 -6.49 21.99 2.11
CA GLU A 138 -7.48 23.01 2.44
C GLU A 138 -8.81 22.41 2.94
N CYS A 139 -9.31 21.38 2.27
CA CYS A 139 -10.56 20.71 2.65
C CYS A 139 -10.47 20.07 4.04
N ILE A 140 -9.31 19.53 4.40
CA ILE A 140 -9.07 18.94 5.73
C ILE A 140 -8.92 20.03 6.79
N SER A 141 -8.29 21.17 6.46
CA SER A 141 -8.10 22.29 7.41
C SER A 141 -9.37 23.07 7.75
N LYS A 142 -10.43 22.93 6.95
CA LYS A 142 -11.73 23.58 7.14
C LYS A 142 -12.72 22.74 7.96
N ARG A 143 -12.27 21.60 8.50
CA ARG A 143 -13.03 20.71 9.39
C ARG A 143 -12.57 20.87 10.83
#